data_AF-A0A4Q3T3W3-F1
#
_entry.id   AF-A0A4Q3T3W3-F1
#
_cell.length_a   1.000
_cell.length_b   1.000
_cell.length_c   1.000
_cell.angle_alpha   90.00
_cell.angle_beta   90.00
_cell.angle_gamma   90.00
#
_symmetry.space_group_name_H-M   'P 1'
#
loop_
_entity.id
_entity.type
_entity.pdbx_description
1 polymer ?
#
loop_
_entity_poly.entity_id
_entity_poly.type
_entity_poly.pdbx_seq_one_letter_code
_entity_poly.pdbx_strand_id
1 'polypeptide(L)'
;MKRIILILLMMTGAVGAFSQTYYVYTSKQNGNWNDMNTWNSAPRTDGVPKTKVVLSPGYMVTVDNNVNSFPLGNADIIIMGTLRMTNNTILNLSQTSSVELVNAGRINGANNTQRIVIGSVIKYDGSKDFNKTGASVANQATSFSPNGFTSNLVLPVKLISFTAFKASNDVQLKWVTASEVSNDYFAVERSYDGTFFTTIATINGSATTNVQTTYSYNDNTAIGTIAYYRLKQVDTKGTSSYSEVRSLIVGKVQPAQVYMADNLVKVKLPQNVTTKTNITIMTANGQVVTRKVIAEGKSASLSIGTQVPGVLFVNITDNKQMNQTVRLMF
;
A
#
# COMPACT_ATOMS: atom_id res chain seq x y z
N MET A 1 -34.98 41.99 -47.89
CA MET A 1 -34.94 40.71 -47.14
C MET A 1 -33.48 40.40 -46.79
N LYS A 2 -33.08 40.60 -45.54
CA LYS A 2 -31.73 40.29 -45.05
C LYS A 2 -31.66 38.80 -44.72
N ARG A 3 -30.77 38.04 -45.39
CA ARG A 3 -30.48 36.64 -45.06
C ARG A 3 -29.34 36.61 -44.04
N ILE A 4 -29.63 36.09 -42.86
CA ILE A 4 -28.68 35.92 -41.75
C ILE A 4 -27.94 34.59 -41.98
N ILE A 5 -26.61 34.64 -42.00
CA ILE A 5 -25.72 33.47 -42.05
C ILE A 5 -25.53 32.97 -40.62
N LEU A 6 -25.97 31.74 -40.33
CA LEU A 6 -25.78 31.09 -39.03
C LEU A 6 -24.46 30.31 -39.06
N ILE A 7 -23.43 30.82 -38.38
CA ILE A 7 -22.15 30.11 -38.19
C ILE A 7 -22.29 29.23 -36.96
N LEU A 8 -22.32 27.91 -37.18
CA LEU A 8 -22.35 26.90 -36.11
C LEU A 8 -20.92 26.72 -35.57
N LEU A 9 -20.63 27.31 -34.40
CA LEU A 9 -19.37 27.14 -33.70
C LEU A 9 -19.41 25.83 -32.89
N MET A 10 -18.79 24.76 -33.40
CA MET A 10 -18.60 23.53 -32.62
C MET A 10 -17.53 23.76 -31.54
N MET A 11 -17.95 23.98 -30.30
CA MET A 11 -17.07 23.87 -29.14
C MET A 11 -16.81 22.40 -28.85
N THR A 12 -15.63 21.88 -29.23
CA THR A 12 -15.11 20.62 -28.73
C THR A 12 -14.63 20.83 -27.29
N GLY A 13 -15.51 20.60 -26.32
CA GLY A 13 -15.13 20.50 -24.91
C GLY A 13 -14.36 19.21 -24.69
N ALA A 14 -13.04 19.28 -24.56
CA ALA A 14 -12.26 18.19 -23.99
C ALA A 14 -12.65 18.06 -22.52
N VAL A 15 -13.48 17.06 -22.20
CA VAL A 15 -13.80 16.71 -20.81
C VAL A 15 -12.55 16.05 -20.23
N GLY A 16 -11.74 16.84 -19.53
CA GLY A 16 -10.70 16.28 -18.67
C GLY A 16 -11.38 15.41 -17.62
N ALA A 17 -11.16 14.10 -17.67
CA ALA A 17 -11.61 13.20 -16.61
C ALA A 17 -10.88 13.59 -15.31
N PHE A 18 -11.56 14.28 -14.40
CA PHE A 18 -11.05 14.48 -13.06
C PHE A 18 -10.91 13.11 -12.39
N SER A 19 -9.68 12.73 -12.06
CA SER A 19 -9.42 11.53 -11.26
C SER A 19 -10.04 11.73 -9.87
N GLN A 20 -11.13 11.03 -9.57
CA GLN A 20 -11.68 11.00 -8.23
C GLN A 20 -10.69 10.31 -7.28
N THR A 21 -10.27 11.01 -6.23
CA THR A 21 -9.42 10.42 -5.18
C THR A 21 -10.30 9.63 -4.21
N TYR A 22 -10.01 8.34 -4.05
CA TYR A 22 -10.67 7.49 -3.05
C TYR A 22 -9.83 7.42 -1.77
N TYR A 23 -10.51 7.17 -0.65
CA TYR A 23 -9.88 7.13 0.68
C TYR A 23 -10.13 5.79 1.37
N VAL A 24 -9.25 5.47 2.32
CA VAL A 24 -9.43 4.43 3.32
C VAL A 24 -9.69 5.10 4.66
N TYR A 25 -10.85 4.82 5.25
CA TYR A 25 -11.23 5.26 6.59
C TYR A 25 -11.24 4.05 7.53
N THR A 26 -10.43 4.10 8.58
CA THR A 26 -10.34 3.02 9.58
C THR A 26 -10.70 3.56 10.94
N SER A 27 -11.70 2.98 11.61
CA SER A 27 -12.09 3.45 12.94
C SER A 27 -10.93 3.22 13.92
N LYS A 28 -10.65 4.25 14.74
CA LYS A 28 -9.57 4.22 15.75
C LYS A 28 -10.08 4.28 17.19
N GLN A 29 -11.37 4.54 17.37
CA GLN A 29 -12.07 4.55 18.65
C GLN A 29 -13.59 4.43 18.43
N ASN A 30 -14.36 4.31 19.51
CA ASN A 30 -15.82 4.45 19.45
C ASN A 30 -16.18 5.86 18.97
N GLY A 31 -17.21 5.97 18.13
CA GLY A 31 -17.50 7.24 17.49
C GLY A 31 -18.79 7.29 16.68
N ASN A 32 -19.02 8.45 16.08
CA ASN A 32 -20.07 8.68 15.10
C ASN A 32 -19.47 8.59 13.69
N TRP A 33 -20.23 8.01 12.75
CA TRP A 33 -19.86 7.89 11.35
C TRP A 33 -19.36 9.19 10.73
N ASN A 34 -20.00 10.32 11.07
CA ASN A 34 -19.70 11.63 10.52
C ASN A 34 -18.63 12.41 11.31
N ASP A 35 -18.16 11.89 12.45
CA ASP A 35 -17.10 12.53 13.23
C ASP A 35 -15.72 12.05 12.76
N MET A 36 -15.09 12.85 11.90
CA MET A 36 -13.76 12.59 11.34
C MET A 36 -12.65 12.41 12.39
N ASN A 37 -12.84 12.90 13.62
CA ASN A 37 -11.87 12.69 14.69
C ASN A 37 -11.82 11.26 15.18
N THR A 38 -12.82 10.43 14.84
CA THR A 38 -12.90 9.01 15.24
C THR A 38 -12.31 8.05 14.20
N TRP A 39 -11.82 8.60 13.09
CA TRP A 39 -11.23 7.85 11.97
C TRP A 39 -9.73 8.14 11.84
N ASN A 40 -9.00 7.12 11.38
CA ASN A 40 -7.77 7.31 10.62
C ASN A 40 -8.17 7.39 9.14
N SER A 41 -7.57 8.31 8.38
CA SER A 41 -7.82 8.45 6.94
C SER A 41 -6.52 8.45 6.15
N ALA A 42 -6.52 7.81 4.99
CA ALA A 42 -5.41 7.82 4.04
C ALA A 42 -5.96 7.71 2.61
N PRO A 43 -5.26 8.25 1.58
CA PRO A 43 -5.60 7.96 0.19
C PRO A 43 -5.54 6.46 -0.08
N ARG A 44 -6.51 5.94 -0.84
CA ARG A 44 -6.53 4.55 -1.30
C ARG A 44 -5.62 4.40 -2.52
N THR A 45 -4.70 3.44 -2.49
CA THR A 45 -3.64 3.29 -3.51
C THR A 45 -3.61 1.94 -4.22
N ASP A 46 -4.62 1.09 -3.99
CA ASP A 46 -4.77 -0.22 -4.64
C ASP A 46 -5.36 -0.15 -6.06
N GLY A 47 -5.65 1.06 -6.57
CA GLY A 47 -6.26 1.26 -7.89
C GLY A 47 -7.74 0.90 -7.96
N VAL A 48 -8.38 0.53 -6.85
CA VAL A 48 -9.81 0.23 -6.81
C VAL A 48 -10.59 1.54 -6.72
N PRO A 49 -11.54 1.79 -7.65
CA PRO A 49 -12.25 3.07 -7.72
C PRO A 49 -13.41 3.15 -6.71
N LYS A 50 -13.12 2.93 -5.43
CA LYS A 50 -14.09 2.93 -4.33
C LYS A 50 -13.48 3.42 -3.03
N THR A 51 -14.24 4.15 -2.22
CA THR A 51 -13.87 4.47 -0.84
C THR A 51 -13.92 3.20 0.00
N LYS A 52 -12.90 2.94 0.83
CA LYS A 52 -12.88 1.81 1.76
C LYS A 52 -13.18 2.31 3.17
N VAL A 53 -14.16 1.72 3.84
CA VAL A 53 -14.49 2.03 5.25
C VAL A 53 -14.31 0.77 6.08
N VAL A 54 -13.51 0.83 7.12
CA VAL A 54 -13.18 -0.29 7.99
C VAL A 54 -13.57 0.04 9.43
N LEU A 55 -14.55 -0.67 9.95
CA LEU A 55 -14.90 -0.64 11.36
C LEU A 55 -14.08 -1.72 12.06
N SER A 56 -12.98 -1.30 12.69
CA SER A 56 -12.03 -2.20 13.36
C SER A 56 -12.67 -2.95 14.54
N PRO A 57 -12.15 -4.14 14.91
CA PRO A 57 -12.63 -4.88 16.08
C PRO A 57 -12.62 -4.06 17.37
N GLY A 58 -13.61 -4.31 18.23
CA GLY A 58 -13.72 -3.64 19.54
C GLY A 58 -14.27 -2.21 19.48
N TYR A 59 -14.37 -1.60 18.30
CA TYR A 59 -14.97 -0.27 18.15
C TYR A 59 -16.42 -0.33 17.69
N MET A 60 -17.22 0.58 18.25
CA MET A 60 -18.59 0.84 17.84
C MET A 60 -18.66 2.16 17.08
N VAL A 61 -19.14 2.10 15.84
CA VAL A 61 -19.45 3.28 15.04
C VAL A 61 -20.96 3.44 14.96
N THR A 62 -21.45 4.59 15.42
CA THR A 62 -22.88 4.94 15.37
C THR A 62 -23.18 5.65 14.06
N VAL A 63 -24.20 5.18 13.34
CA VAL A 63 -24.77 5.88 12.18
C VAL A 63 -26.10 6.50 12.56
N ASP A 64 -26.24 7.79 12.26
CA ASP A 64 -27.43 8.60 12.54
C ASP A 64 -28.08 9.12 11.26
N ASN A 65 -29.11 9.96 11.39
CA ASN A 65 -29.83 10.54 10.27
C ASN A 65 -28.96 11.39 9.32
N ASN A 66 -27.76 11.79 9.74
CA ASN A 66 -26.81 12.53 8.92
C ASN A 66 -25.81 11.62 8.20
N VAL A 67 -25.94 10.29 8.27
CA VAL A 67 -24.97 9.31 7.71
C VAL A 67 -24.60 9.57 6.24
N ASN A 68 -25.53 10.11 5.44
CA ASN A 68 -25.30 10.39 4.01
C ASN A 68 -24.62 11.74 3.74
N SER A 69 -24.31 12.52 4.78
CA SER A 69 -23.44 13.70 4.66
C SER A 69 -21.98 13.32 4.39
N PHE A 70 -21.63 12.05 4.64
CA PHE A 70 -20.36 11.46 4.26
C PHE A 70 -20.42 10.96 2.80
N PRO A 71 -19.80 11.65 1.83
CA PRO A 71 -19.97 11.35 0.40
C PRO A 71 -19.13 10.15 -0.01
N LEU A 72 -19.62 8.94 0.28
CA LEU A 72 -18.93 7.69 0.00
C LEU A 72 -18.82 7.36 -1.49
N GLY A 73 -19.79 7.81 -2.30
CA GLY A 73 -19.94 7.37 -3.69
C GLY A 73 -20.02 5.84 -3.77
N ASN A 74 -19.10 5.24 -4.53
CA ASN A 74 -18.88 3.80 -4.51
C ASN A 74 -18.02 3.43 -3.30
N ALA A 75 -18.49 2.48 -2.47
CA ALA A 75 -17.78 2.13 -1.25
C ALA A 75 -17.75 0.63 -0.93
N ASP A 76 -16.62 0.20 -0.39
CA ASP A 76 -16.47 -1.10 0.28
C ASP A 76 -16.47 -0.87 1.79
N ILE A 77 -17.54 -1.28 2.47
CA ILE A 77 -17.69 -1.18 3.92
C ILE A 77 -17.38 -2.54 4.54
N ILE A 78 -16.46 -2.53 5.49
CA ILE A 78 -15.91 -3.71 6.16
C ILE A 78 -16.21 -3.56 7.65
N ILE A 79 -17.05 -4.43 8.18
CA ILE A 79 -17.52 -4.37 9.56
C ILE A 79 -16.90 -5.53 10.33
N MET A 80 -15.93 -5.21 11.20
CA MET A 80 -15.32 -6.15 12.15
C MET A 80 -15.63 -5.80 13.61
N GLY A 81 -15.96 -4.53 13.86
CA GLY A 81 -16.55 -4.02 15.10
C GLY A 81 -18.08 -4.03 15.05
N THR A 82 -18.71 -2.98 15.58
CA THR A 82 -20.17 -2.82 15.57
C THR A 82 -20.58 -1.57 14.80
N LEU A 83 -21.44 -1.74 13.80
CA LEU A 83 -22.20 -0.66 13.19
C LEU A 83 -23.54 -0.54 13.92
N ARG A 84 -23.71 0.51 14.72
CA ARG A 84 -24.95 0.76 15.47
C ARG A 84 -25.83 1.76 14.72
N MET A 85 -27.00 1.32 14.27
CA MET A 85 -27.96 2.20 13.58
C MET A 85 -28.91 2.84 14.58
N THR A 86 -29.00 4.17 14.59
CA THR A 86 -30.01 4.88 15.39
C THR A 86 -31.32 5.00 14.63
N ASN A 87 -32.41 5.36 15.32
CA ASN A 87 -33.70 5.59 14.68
C ASN A 87 -33.59 6.61 13.53
N ASN A 88 -34.40 6.41 12.49
CA ASN A 88 -34.47 7.24 11.29
C ASN A 88 -33.16 7.30 10.50
N THR A 89 -32.40 6.20 10.46
CA THR A 89 -31.14 6.09 9.74
C THR A 89 -31.25 5.21 8.52
N ILE A 90 -30.98 5.78 7.35
CA ILE A 90 -30.87 5.03 6.10
C ILE A 90 -29.47 5.28 5.52
N LEU A 91 -28.62 4.26 5.53
CA LEU A 91 -27.32 4.31 4.86
C LEU A 91 -27.53 3.96 3.37
N ASN A 92 -27.43 4.97 2.50
CA ASN A 92 -27.57 4.79 1.06
C ASN A 92 -26.21 4.61 0.40
N LEU A 93 -26.06 3.54 -0.37
CA LEU A 93 -24.84 3.17 -1.06
C LEU A 93 -25.11 2.99 -2.55
N SER A 94 -24.11 3.31 -3.39
CA SER A 94 -24.19 3.06 -4.83
C SER A 94 -24.45 1.58 -5.16
N GLN A 95 -24.91 1.30 -6.38
CA GLN A 95 -25.13 -0.08 -6.84
C GLN A 95 -23.84 -0.93 -6.85
N THR A 96 -22.67 -0.30 -6.99
CA THR A 96 -21.38 -1.02 -7.02
C THR A 96 -20.76 -1.19 -5.63
N SER A 97 -21.39 -0.64 -4.59
CA SER A 97 -20.92 -0.74 -3.22
C SER A 97 -21.14 -2.14 -2.65
N SER A 98 -20.41 -2.46 -1.58
CA SER A 98 -20.61 -3.67 -0.79
C SER A 98 -20.50 -3.38 0.70
N VAL A 99 -21.26 -4.13 1.49
CA VAL A 99 -21.15 -4.16 2.95
C VAL A 99 -20.84 -5.59 3.36
N GLU A 100 -19.79 -5.77 4.14
CA GLU A 100 -19.33 -7.09 4.55
C GLU A 100 -19.12 -7.12 6.06
N LEU A 101 -19.75 -8.10 6.72
CA LEU A 101 -19.46 -8.46 8.10
C LEU A 101 -18.35 -9.50 8.05
N VAL A 102 -17.30 -9.27 8.84
CA VAL A 102 -16.17 -10.20 8.97
C VAL A 102 -15.96 -10.52 10.44
N ASN A 103 -15.67 -11.78 10.75
CA ASN A 103 -15.40 -12.25 12.11
C ASN A 103 -16.55 -11.89 13.08
N ALA A 104 -16.27 -11.09 14.12
CA ALA A 104 -17.23 -10.64 15.13
C ALA A 104 -18.04 -9.41 14.69
N GLY A 105 -17.96 -9.02 13.42
CA GLY A 105 -18.71 -7.90 12.84
C GLY A 105 -20.20 -7.96 13.14
N ARG A 106 -20.78 -6.81 13.52
CA ARG A 106 -22.21 -6.70 13.85
C ARG A 106 -22.85 -5.48 13.23
N ILE A 107 -24.09 -5.62 12.79
CA ILE A 107 -24.98 -4.50 12.52
C ILE A 107 -26.11 -4.59 13.56
N ASN A 108 -26.29 -3.52 14.34
CA ASN A 108 -27.32 -3.46 15.36
C ASN A 108 -28.45 -2.54 14.91
N GLY A 109 -29.66 -3.07 14.91
CA GLY A 109 -30.92 -2.36 14.69
C GLY A 109 -32.09 -3.14 15.28
N ALA A 110 -33.24 -2.47 15.35
CA ALA A 110 -34.42 -2.87 16.07
C ALA A 110 -35.73 -2.51 15.36
N ASN A 111 -35.72 -1.63 14.34
CA ASN A 111 -36.95 -1.22 13.65
C ASN A 111 -36.72 -0.87 12.16
N ASN A 112 -37.83 -0.64 11.45
CA ASN A 112 -37.86 -0.42 10.00
C ASN A 112 -37.31 0.95 9.55
N THR A 113 -36.99 1.84 10.50
CA THR A 113 -36.35 3.12 10.20
C THR A 113 -34.83 3.02 10.09
N GLN A 114 -34.26 1.84 10.38
CA GLN A 114 -32.84 1.54 10.34
C GLN A 114 -32.54 0.62 9.16
N ARG A 115 -32.03 1.19 8.07
CA ARG A 115 -31.85 0.46 6.80
C ARG A 115 -30.50 0.69 6.16
N ILE A 116 -29.98 -0.35 5.51
CA ILE A 116 -28.86 -0.25 4.57
C ILE A 116 -29.40 -0.54 3.17
N VAL A 117 -29.17 0.38 2.26
CA VAL A 117 -29.66 0.32 0.87
C VAL A 117 -28.46 0.33 -0.07
N ILE A 118 -28.39 -0.64 -0.98
CA ILE A 118 -27.39 -0.70 -2.06
C ILE A 118 -28.14 -0.53 -3.38
N GLY A 119 -27.87 0.55 -4.10
CA GLY A 119 -28.67 0.97 -5.24
C GLY A 119 -30.10 1.28 -4.80
N SER A 120 -31.06 0.46 -5.26
CA SER A 120 -32.48 0.57 -4.88
C SER A 120 -32.94 -0.57 -3.96
N VAL A 121 -32.03 -1.45 -3.54
CA VAL A 121 -32.37 -2.67 -2.81
C VAL A 121 -32.05 -2.50 -1.32
N ILE A 122 -33.05 -2.70 -0.47
CA ILE A 122 -32.87 -2.77 0.98
C ILE A 122 -32.17 -4.08 1.31
N LYS A 123 -30.90 -4.00 1.73
CA LYS A 123 -30.08 -5.16 2.10
C LYS A 123 -30.21 -5.54 3.57
N TYR A 124 -30.51 -4.55 4.40
CA TYR A 124 -30.74 -4.71 5.82
C TYR A 124 -31.92 -3.84 6.26
N ASP A 125 -32.81 -4.40 7.06
CA ASP A 125 -33.93 -3.73 7.71
C ASP A 125 -33.96 -4.13 9.19
N GLY A 126 -33.76 -3.17 10.10
CA GLY A 126 -33.66 -3.43 11.54
C GLY A 126 -34.89 -4.10 12.16
N SER A 127 -36.07 -4.05 11.53
CA SER A 127 -37.26 -4.77 12.00
C SER A 127 -37.32 -6.24 11.56
N LYS A 128 -36.52 -6.62 10.56
CA LYS A 128 -36.51 -7.98 9.98
C LYS A 128 -35.21 -8.72 10.27
N ASP A 129 -34.09 -8.00 10.19
CA ASP A 129 -32.74 -8.54 10.36
C ASP A 129 -32.24 -8.43 11.81
N PHE A 130 -32.86 -7.58 12.63
CA PHE A 130 -32.45 -7.32 14.03
C PHE A 130 -30.94 -7.12 14.18
N ASN A 131 -30.28 -7.82 15.10
CA ASN A 131 -28.83 -7.82 15.20
C ASN A 131 -28.24 -8.80 14.18
N LYS A 132 -27.74 -8.28 13.06
CA LYS A 132 -27.03 -9.08 12.07
C LYS A 132 -25.62 -9.39 12.57
N THR A 133 -25.27 -10.66 12.64
CA THR A 133 -23.94 -11.13 13.04
C THR A 133 -23.49 -12.26 12.10
N GLY A 134 -22.20 -12.60 12.17
CA GLY A 134 -21.60 -13.67 11.37
C GLY A 134 -21.10 -13.19 10.01
N ALA A 135 -20.06 -13.87 9.54
CA ALA A 135 -19.40 -13.54 8.29
C ALA A 135 -20.39 -13.64 7.12
N SER A 136 -20.63 -12.51 6.46
CA SER A 136 -21.61 -12.39 5.39
C SER A 136 -21.40 -11.11 4.59
N VAL A 137 -21.85 -11.10 3.34
CA VAL A 137 -21.70 -9.95 2.44
C VAL A 137 -23.04 -9.56 1.83
N ALA A 138 -23.23 -8.26 1.62
CA ALA A 138 -24.29 -7.67 0.83
C ALA A 138 -23.68 -6.81 -0.29
N ASN A 139 -24.08 -7.06 -1.53
CA ASN A 139 -23.64 -6.31 -2.72
C ASN A 139 -24.74 -6.38 -3.80
N GLN A 140 -24.47 -5.96 -5.03
CA GLN A 140 -25.43 -6.03 -6.14
C GLN A 140 -25.99 -7.44 -6.39
N ALA A 141 -25.18 -8.48 -6.23
CA ALA A 141 -25.54 -9.86 -6.54
C ALA A 141 -26.36 -10.56 -5.43
N THR A 142 -26.38 -10.01 -4.22
CA THR A 142 -27.17 -10.58 -3.12
C THR A 142 -28.65 -10.21 -3.20
N SER A 143 -29.51 -10.87 -2.42
CA SER A 143 -30.95 -10.61 -2.41
C SER A 143 -31.32 -9.34 -1.62
N PHE A 144 -32.57 -9.23 -1.17
CA PHE A 144 -33.10 -8.17 -0.30
C PHE A 144 -33.32 -8.68 1.12
N SER A 145 -33.42 -7.77 2.09
CA SER A 145 -33.71 -8.07 3.51
C SER A 145 -34.95 -8.96 3.68
N PRO A 146 -34.89 -10.03 4.51
CA PRO A 146 -33.83 -10.36 5.47
C PRO A 146 -32.67 -11.20 4.90
N ASN A 147 -32.75 -11.57 3.61
CA ASN A 147 -31.76 -12.38 2.91
C ASN A 147 -30.74 -11.52 2.12
N GLY A 148 -30.62 -10.24 2.46
CA GLY A 148 -29.75 -9.31 1.75
C GLY A 148 -28.26 -9.56 1.96
N PHE A 149 -27.92 -10.34 2.99
CA PHE A 149 -26.57 -10.78 3.31
C PHE A 149 -26.46 -12.29 3.10
N THR A 150 -25.42 -12.73 2.38
CA THR A 150 -25.16 -14.14 2.08
C THR A 150 -23.82 -14.59 2.65
N SER A 151 -23.74 -15.80 3.21
CA SER A 151 -22.52 -16.40 3.79
C SER A 151 -21.62 -17.14 2.79
N ASN A 152 -22.11 -17.40 1.56
CA ASN A 152 -21.51 -18.37 0.62
C ASN A 152 -20.66 -17.76 -0.50
N LEU A 153 -20.23 -16.51 -0.39
CA LEU A 153 -19.21 -16.00 -1.30
C LEU A 153 -17.85 -16.30 -0.69
N VAL A 154 -17.06 -17.11 -1.41
CA VAL A 154 -15.64 -17.36 -1.12
C VAL A 154 -14.97 -16.00 -1.11
N LEU A 155 -14.82 -15.41 0.07
CA LEU A 155 -14.21 -14.11 0.21
C LEU A 155 -12.71 -14.31 -0.03
N PRO A 156 -12.11 -13.65 -1.04
CA PRO A 156 -10.65 -13.59 -1.10
C PRO A 156 -10.15 -13.05 0.24
N VAL A 157 -9.05 -13.60 0.75
CA VAL A 157 -8.42 -13.15 1.99
C VAL A 157 -8.42 -11.63 2.05
N LYS A 158 -8.85 -11.13 3.19
CA LYS A 158 -9.16 -9.71 3.31
C LYS A 158 -8.12 -9.02 4.15
N LEU A 159 -7.20 -8.35 3.47
CA LEU A 159 -6.18 -7.53 4.08
C LEU A 159 -6.82 -6.29 4.74
N ILE A 160 -6.71 -6.20 6.07
CA ILE A 160 -7.13 -5.03 6.85
C ILE A 160 -6.13 -3.92 6.65
N SER A 161 -4.86 -4.22 6.89
CA SER A 161 -3.78 -3.26 6.85
C SER A 161 -2.49 -3.91 6.37
N PHE A 162 -1.68 -3.11 5.71
CA PHE A 162 -0.28 -3.40 5.41
C PHE A 162 0.50 -2.12 5.61
N THR A 163 1.54 -2.18 6.42
CA THR A 163 2.36 -1.05 6.84
C THR A 163 3.82 -1.41 6.74
N ALA A 164 4.64 -0.43 6.36
CA ALA A 164 6.09 -0.52 6.32
C ALA A 164 6.66 0.65 7.12
N PHE A 165 7.57 0.37 8.04
CA PHE A 165 8.19 1.40 8.88
C PHE A 165 9.67 1.11 9.09
N LYS A 166 10.46 2.18 9.16
CA LYS A 166 11.91 2.07 9.39
C LYS A 166 12.17 1.76 10.86
N ALA A 167 12.89 0.68 11.13
CA ALA A 167 13.32 0.27 12.45
C ALA A 167 14.86 0.24 12.47
N SER A 168 15.47 1.34 12.91
CA SER A 168 16.93 1.54 12.89
C SER A 168 17.52 1.40 11.47
N ASN A 169 18.15 0.26 11.16
CA ASN A 169 18.78 -0.04 9.87
C ASN A 169 17.96 -0.99 8.99
N ASP A 170 16.80 -1.43 9.48
CA ASP A 170 15.94 -2.41 8.83
C ASP A 170 14.58 -1.81 8.51
N VAL A 171 13.86 -2.44 7.59
CA VAL A 171 12.46 -2.14 7.31
C VAL A 171 11.59 -3.21 7.95
N GLN A 172 10.73 -2.81 8.87
CA GLN A 172 9.72 -3.71 9.43
C GLN A 172 8.42 -3.57 8.65
N LEU A 173 7.95 -4.69 8.13
CA LEU A 173 6.67 -4.86 7.48
C LEU A 173 5.71 -5.52 8.46
N LYS A 174 4.48 -5.01 8.53
CA LYS A 174 3.41 -5.58 9.34
C LYS A 174 2.12 -5.56 8.56
N TRP A 175 1.40 -6.68 8.57
CA TRP A 175 0.07 -6.76 8.01
C TRP A 175 -0.88 -7.56 8.88
N VAL A 176 -2.16 -7.30 8.67
CA VAL A 176 -3.24 -7.93 9.39
C VAL A 176 -4.30 -8.39 8.40
N THR A 177 -4.66 -9.67 8.48
CA THR A 177 -5.77 -10.26 7.75
C THR A 177 -7.01 -10.28 8.64
N ALA A 178 -8.18 -9.98 8.08
CA ALA A 178 -9.46 -10.06 8.80
C ALA A 178 -9.95 -11.51 8.88
N SER A 179 -9.76 -12.20 7.76
CA SER A 179 -10.00 -13.61 7.56
C SER A 179 -9.12 -14.06 6.39
N GLU A 180 -8.83 -15.35 6.39
CA GLU A 180 -8.12 -16.03 5.32
C GLU A 180 -9.00 -17.18 4.88
N VAL A 181 -9.29 -17.28 3.58
CA VAL A 181 -9.98 -18.44 3.03
C VAL A 181 -9.07 -19.01 1.98
N SER A 182 -8.68 -20.26 2.16
CA SER A 182 -7.79 -20.96 1.23
C SER A 182 -6.48 -20.21 0.94
N ASN A 183 -5.95 -19.42 1.88
CA ASN A 183 -4.68 -18.71 1.75
C ASN A 183 -3.51 -19.66 1.89
N ASP A 184 -2.72 -19.85 0.85
CA ASP A 184 -1.52 -20.67 0.94
C ASP A 184 -0.39 -19.85 1.59
N TYR A 185 -0.05 -18.70 1.00
CA TYR A 185 1.00 -17.83 1.52
C TYR A 185 0.91 -16.37 1.07
N PHE A 186 1.66 -15.53 1.78
CA PHE A 186 2.00 -14.17 1.37
C PHE A 186 3.45 -14.13 0.86
N ALA A 187 3.63 -13.77 -0.41
CA ALA A 187 4.90 -13.35 -0.94
C ALA A 187 5.10 -11.86 -0.65
N VAL A 188 6.10 -11.56 0.18
CA VAL A 188 6.57 -10.19 0.43
C VAL A 188 7.42 -9.79 -0.77
N GLU A 189 6.98 -8.76 -1.48
CA GLU A 189 7.69 -8.26 -2.66
C GLU A 189 8.24 -6.85 -2.42
N ARG A 190 9.44 -6.59 -2.94
CA ARG A 190 10.13 -5.30 -2.85
C ARG A 190 10.53 -4.78 -4.22
N SER A 191 10.49 -3.47 -4.39
CA SER A 191 11.01 -2.75 -5.55
C SER A 191 11.81 -1.52 -5.10
N TYR A 192 12.79 -1.11 -5.91
CA TYR A 192 13.51 0.16 -5.74
C TYR A 192 13.12 1.22 -6.77
N ASP A 193 12.36 0.85 -7.81
CA ASP A 193 11.85 1.75 -8.84
C ASP A 193 10.31 1.90 -8.81
N GLY A 194 9.64 1.11 -7.98
CA GLY A 194 8.18 1.11 -7.84
C GLY A 194 7.44 0.36 -8.96
N THR A 195 8.16 -0.26 -9.90
CA THR A 195 7.63 -0.92 -11.10
C THR A 195 8.00 -2.41 -11.15
N PHE A 196 9.28 -2.74 -10.98
CA PHE A 196 9.77 -4.12 -10.95
C PHE A 196 9.90 -4.60 -9.51
N PHE A 197 9.03 -5.55 -9.14
CA PHE A 197 8.97 -6.13 -7.81
C PHE A 197 9.60 -7.52 -7.80
N THR A 198 10.45 -7.79 -6.81
CA THR A 198 11.04 -9.10 -6.55
C THR A 198 10.56 -9.65 -5.22
N THR A 199 10.25 -10.94 -5.18
CA THR A 199 9.91 -11.62 -3.92
C THR A 199 11.16 -11.72 -3.04
N ILE A 200 11.07 -11.21 -1.82
CA ILE A 200 12.16 -11.23 -0.84
C ILE A 200 11.89 -12.19 0.33
N ALA A 201 10.63 -12.59 0.53
CA ALA A 201 10.24 -13.61 1.49
C ALA A 201 8.88 -14.21 1.15
N THR A 202 8.65 -15.43 1.62
CA THR A 202 7.34 -16.09 1.60
C THR A 202 6.97 -16.43 3.04
N ILE A 203 5.79 -15.98 3.46
CA ILE A 203 5.26 -16.22 4.80
C ILE A 203 3.98 -17.04 4.65
N ASN A 204 3.95 -18.22 5.26
CA ASN A 204 2.78 -19.10 5.18
C ASN A 204 1.53 -18.40 5.71
N GLY A 205 0.44 -18.56 4.99
CA GLY A 205 -0.89 -18.18 5.45
C GLY A 205 -1.38 -19.12 6.53
N SER A 206 -2.51 -18.78 7.12
CA SER A 206 -3.22 -19.63 8.07
C SER A 206 -4.25 -20.55 7.38
N ALA A 207 -4.06 -20.86 6.09
CA ALA A 207 -4.99 -21.62 5.26
C ALA A 207 -6.40 -21.00 5.25
N THR A 208 -7.31 -21.55 6.05
CA THR A 208 -8.66 -21.01 6.26
C THR A 208 -8.85 -20.64 7.72
N THR A 209 -8.91 -19.35 8.02
CA THR A 209 -9.21 -18.83 9.35
C THR A 209 -10.18 -17.66 9.26
N ASN A 210 -11.16 -17.61 10.15
CA ASN A 210 -12.03 -16.46 10.33
C ASN A 210 -11.54 -15.52 11.44
N VAL A 211 -10.35 -15.79 11.98
CA VAL A 211 -9.72 -15.03 13.05
C VAL A 211 -8.71 -14.05 12.45
N GLN A 212 -8.68 -12.86 13.03
CA GLN A 212 -7.68 -11.86 12.68
C GLN A 212 -6.28 -12.42 12.92
N THR A 213 -5.45 -12.45 11.87
CA THR A 213 -4.07 -12.91 11.98
C THR A 213 -3.12 -11.75 11.71
N THR A 214 -2.13 -11.59 12.58
CA THR A 214 -1.10 -10.55 12.46
C THR A 214 0.20 -11.19 12.04
N TYR A 215 0.80 -10.64 11.00
CA TYR A 215 2.06 -11.08 10.44
C TYR A 215 3.07 -9.94 10.49
N SER A 216 4.35 -10.32 10.54
CA SER A 216 5.45 -9.38 10.41
C SER A 216 6.60 -10.00 9.62
N TYR A 217 7.36 -9.13 8.97
CA TYR A 217 8.60 -9.49 8.32
C TYR A 217 9.59 -8.34 8.47
N ASN A 218 10.85 -8.67 8.79
CA ASN A 218 11.92 -7.68 8.90
C ASN A 218 12.85 -7.82 7.70
N ASP A 219 12.92 -6.78 6.87
CA ASP A 219 13.86 -6.67 5.77
C ASP A 219 15.11 -5.89 6.18
N ASN A 220 16.17 -6.62 6.48
CA ASN A 220 17.50 -6.08 6.83
C ASN A 220 18.40 -5.85 5.60
N THR A 221 17.93 -6.25 4.41
CA THR A 221 18.66 -6.13 3.14
C THR A 221 18.25 -4.90 2.34
N ALA A 222 17.26 -4.15 2.81
CA ALA A 222 16.77 -2.96 2.15
C ALA A 222 17.89 -1.92 2.02
N ILE A 223 18.19 -1.52 0.78
CA ILE A 223 19.20 -0.53 0.43
C ILE A 223 18.59 0.57 -0.45
N GLY A 224 19.32 1.65 -0.67
CA GLY A 224 18.93 2.78 -1.51
C GLY A 224 18.20 3.90 -0.77
N THR A 225 17.65 4.82 -1.55
CA THR A 225 16.96 6.01 -1.04
C THR A 225 15.54 5.67 -0.61
N ILE A 226 14.75 5.08 -1.51
CA ILE A 226 13.36 4.67 -1.27
C ILE A 226 13.23 3.19 -1.62
N ALA A 227 12.50 2.45 -0.80
CA ALA A 227 12.04 1.11 -1.13
C ALA A 227 10.52 1.07 -1.12
N TYR A 228 9.96 0.32 -2.06
CA TYR A 228 8.54 0.05 -2.23
C TYR A 228 8.27 -1.41 -1.88
N TYR A 229 7.19 -1.66 -1.17
CA TYR A 229 6.79 -3.00 -0.75
C TYR A 229 5.33 -3.23 -1.09
N ARG A 230 5.00 -4.48 -1.42
CA ARG A 230 3.63 -4.97 -1.51
C ARG A 230 3.59 -6.42 -1.07
N LEU A 231 2.39 -6.89 -0.73
CA LEU A 231 2.12 -8.30 -0.52
C LEU A 231 1.48 -8.84 -1.78
N LYS A 232 1.99 -9.96 -2.28
CA LYS A 232 1.29 -10.84 -3.20
C LYS A 232 0.76 -11.99 -2.38
N GLN A 233 -0.55 -12.09 -2.28
CA GLN A 233 -1.20 -13.20 -1.62
C GLN A 233 -1.51 -14.27 -2.66
N VAL A 234 -1.31 -15.54 -2.30
CA VAL A 234 -1.55 -16.69 -3.19
C VAL A 234 -2.46 -17.67 -2.47
N ASP A 235 -3.54 -18.08 -3.13
CA ASP A 235 -4.45 -19.10 -2.62
C ASP A 235 -3.95 -20.54 -2.91
N THR A 236 -4.55 -21.53 -2.27
CA THR A 236 -4.24 -22.98 -2.46
C THR A 236 -4.50 -23.48 -3.88
N LYS A 237 -5.10 -22.67 -4.77
CA LYS A 237 -5.33 -22.96 -6.18
C LYS A 237 -4.37 -22.20 -7.10
N GLY A 238 -3.46 -21.40 -6.55
CA GLY A 238 -2.48 -20.59 -7.26
C GLY A 238 -2.99 -19.23 -7.75
N THR A 239 -4.23 -18.83 -7.44
CA THR A 239 -4.75 -17.49 -7.77
C THR A 239 -4.07 -16.47 -6.88
N SER A 240 -3.71 -15.30 -7.42
CA SER A 240 -3.04 -14.25 -6.65
C SER A 240 -3.74 -12.91 -6.68
N SER A 241 -3.69 -12.20 -5.55
CA SER A 241 -4.10 -10.80 -5.38
C SER A 241 -2.97 -9.99 -4.75
N TYR A 242 -3.01 -8.66 -4.90
CA TYR A 242 -1.98 -7.75 -4.39
C TYR A 242 -2.55 -6.78 -3.36
N SER A 243 -1.72 -6.42 -2.37
CA SER A 243 -2.00 -5.31 -1.46
C SER A 243 -1.75 -3.95 -2.11
N GLU A 244 -2.11 -2.89 -1.38
CA GLU A 244 -1.55 -1.55 -1.60
C GLU A 244 -0.01 -1.58 -1.54
N VAL A 245 0.62 -0.71 -2.33
CA VAL A 245 2.07 -0.48 -2.25
C VAL A 245 2.38 0.49 -1.11
N ARG A 246 3.35 0.15 -0.27
CA ARG A 246 3.90 1.01 0.78
C ARG A 246 5.33 1.38 0.46
N SER A 247 5.66 2.67 0.56
CA SER A 247 7.01 3.19 0.32
C SER A 247 7.57 3.87 1.55
N LEU A 248 8.89 3.78 1.74
CA LEU A 248 9.61 4.53 2.77
C LEU A 248 11.04 4.83 2.35
N ILE A 249 11.61 5.86 2.96
CA ILE A 249 13.02 6.20 2.83
C ILE A 249 13.85 5.23 3.69
N VAL A 250 14.75 4.47 3.07
CA VAL A 250 15.58 3.48 3.75
C VAL A 250 16.92 4.09 4.18
N GLY A 251 17.57 4.85 3.29
CA GLY A 251 18.79 5.60 3.60
C GLY A 251 20.04 4.75 3.81
N LYS A 252 20.03 3.48 3.37
CA LYS A 252 21.18 2.56 3.47
C LYS A 252 21.86 2.49 2.10
N VAL A 253 23.00 3.16 1.93
CA VAL A 253 23.73 3.14 0.66
C VAL A 253 24.49 1.82 0.55
N GLN A 254 24.22 1.03 -0.50
CA GLN A 254 25.04 -0.14 -0.80
C GLN A 254 26.48 0.32 -1.06
N PRO A 255 27.50 -0.35 -0.52
CA PRO A 255 28.88 0.04 -0.80
C PRO A 255 29.22 -0.23 -2.27
N ALA A 256 30.00 0.66 -2.88
CA ALA A 256 30.69 0.39 -4.12
C ALA A 256 31.70 -0.75 -3.93
N GLN A 257 31.79 -1.62 -4.94
CA GLN A 257 32.83 -2.65 -4.99
C GLN A 257 34.11 -2.02 -5.55
N VAL A 258 35.21 -2.15 -4.82
CA VAL A 258 36.51 -1.61 -5.21
C VAL A 258 37.53 -2.73 -5.13
N TYR A 259 38.24 -2.97 -6.23
CA TYR A 259 39.27 -4.00 -6.29
C TYR A 259 40.35 -3.62 -7.30
N MET A 260 41.50 -4.26 -7.17
CA MET A 260 42.63 -4.12 -8.10
C MET A 260 42.59 -5.23 -9.15
N ALA A 261 42.84 -4.87 -10.41
CA ALA A 261 43.12 -5.82 -11.49
C ALA A 261 43.94 -5.13 -12.59
N ASP A 262 44.97 -5.80 -13.12
CA ASP A 262 45.79 -5.32 -14.24
C ASP A 262 46.40 -3.92 -14.01
N ASN A 263 46.86 -3.65 -12.78
CA ASN A 263 47.36 -2.35 -12.33
C ASN A 263 46.34 -1.19 -12.44
N LEU A 264 45.04 -1.51 -12.44
CA LEU A 264 43.94 -0.57 -12.41
C LEU A 264 43.12 -0.76 -11.12
N VAL A 265 42.72 0.35 -10.51
CA VAL A 265 41.64 0.35 -9.52
C VAL A 265 40.32 0.30 -10.28
N LYS A 266 39.58 -0.79 -10.12
CA LYS A 266 38.23 -0.97 -10.66
C LYS A 266 37.22 -0.67 -9.57
N VAL A 267 36.32 0.28 -9.84
CA VAL A 267 35.21 0.67 -8.97
C VAL A 267 33.91 0.33 -9.68
N LYS A 268 33.04 -0.44 -9.03
CA LYS A 268 31.67 -0.71 -9.49
C LYS A 268 30.69 -0.09 -8.49
N LEU A 269 29.94 0.90 -8.96
CA LEU A 269 28.94 1.58 -8.17
C LEU A 269 27.67 0.71 -8.06
N PRO A 270 26.94 0.83 -6.93
CA PRO A 270 25.62 0.23 -6.79
C PRO A 270 24.62 0.72 -7.84
N GLN A 271 23.61 -0.10 -8.12
CA GLN A 271 22.60 0.22 -9.12
C GLN A 271 21.78 1.48 -8.77
N ASN A 272 21.64 1.78 -7.49
CA ASN A 272 20.86 2.89 -6.95
C ASN A 272 21.63 4.22 -6.86
N VAL A 273 22.92 4.26 -7.24
CA VAL A 273 23.67 5.51 -7.37
C VAL A 273 23.39 6.08 -8.77
N THR A 274 22.58 7.14 -8.83
CA THR A 274 22.13 7.79 -10.08
C THR A 274 22.67 9.21 -10.23
N THR A 275 23.57 9.60 -9.33
CA THR A 275 24.12 10.95 -9.17
C THR A 275 25.58 10.97 -9.63
N LYS A 276 26.05 12.16 -10.05
CA LYS A 276 27.46 12.35 -10.39
C LYS A 276 28.34 11.97 -9.21
N THR A 277 29.22 11.00 -9.40
CA THR A 277 30.04 10.43 -8.33
C THR A 277 31.52 10.76 -8.57
N ASN A 278 32.17 11.30 -7.55
CA ASN A 278 33.61 11.56 -7.51
C ASN A 278 34.33 10.33 -6.96
N ILE A 279 35.39 9.90 -7.63
CA ILE A 279 36.30 8.86 -7.17
C ILE A 279 37.69 9.45 -7.10
N THR A 280 38.31 9.40 -5.93
CA THR A 280 39.66 9.91 -5.68
C THR A 280 40.51 8.81 -5.07
N ILE A 281 41.68 8.56 -5.67
CA ILE A 281 42.66 7.58 -5.18
C ILE A 281 43.80 8.36 -4.54
N MET A 282 44.18 7.97 -3.32
CA MET A 282 45.14 8.68 -2.49
C MET A 282 46.13 7.70 -1.85
N THR A 283 47.37 8.12 -1.64
CA THR A 283 48.34 7.36 -0.82
C THR A 283 48.02 7.51 0.67
N ALA A 284 48.65 6.69 1.52
CA ALA A 284 48.51 6.80 2.98
C ALA A 284 48.90 8.17 3.56
N ASN A 285 49.75 8.93 2.86
CA ASN A 285 50.13 10.29 3.26
C ASN A 285 49.17 11.36 2.72
N GLY A 286 48.04 10.97 2.12
CA GLY A 286 47.02 11.87 1.57
C GLY A 286 47.33 12.44 0.19
N GLN A 287 48.42 12.04 -0.45
CA GLN A 287 48.75 12.49 -1.81
C GLN A 287 47.75 11.90 -2.82
N VAL A 288 47.06 12.76 -3.58
CA VAL A 288 46.14 12.33 -4.63
C VAL A 288 46.93 11.74 -5.79
N VAL A 289 46.66 10.48 -6.10
CA VAL A 289 47.23 9.75 -7.24
C VAL A 289 46.44 10.06 -8.50
N THR A 290 45.12 9.94 -8.42
CA THR A 290 44.22 10.22 -9.55
C THR A 290 42.81 10.48 -9.05
N ARG A 291 42.01 11.14 -9.90
CA ARG A 291 40.61 11.45 -9.64
C ARG A 291 39.79 11.28 -10.92
N LYS A 292 38.56 10.80 -10.77
CA LYS A 292 37.58 10.69 -11.87
C LYS A 292 36.19 11.07 -11.39
N VAL A 293 35.43 11.70 -12.28
CA VAL A 293 33.99 11.95 -12.09
C VAL A 293 33.23 11.04 -13.04
N ILE A 294 32.22 10.33 -12.54
CA ILE A 294 31.33 9.52 -13.36
C ILE A 294 29.96 10.19 -13.43
N ALA A 295 29.50 10.49 -14.65
CA ALA A 295 28.19 11.11 -14.88
C ALA A 295 27.08 10.09 -15.16
N GLU A 296 27.34 9.02 -15.93
CA GLU A 296 26.31 8.06 -16.39
C GLU A 296 26.76 6.58 -16.38
N GLY A 297 27.92 6.27 -15.83
CA GLY A 297 28.46 4.90 -15.75
C GLY A 297 28.26 4.24 -14.38
N LYS A 298 28.03 2.92 -14.34
CA LYS A 298 28.01 2.13 -13.08
C LYS A 298 29.38 1.58 -12.70
N SER A 299 30.42 1.90 -13.46
CA SER A 299 31.78 1.46 -13.19
C SER A 299 32.83 2.43 -13.71
N ALA A 300 33.98 2.47 -13.04
CA ALA A 300 35.18 3.13 -13.53
C ALA A 300 36.41 2.27 -13.34
N SER A 301 37.36 2.44 -14.25
CA SER A 301 38.73 2.02 -14.08
C SER A 301 39.61 3.25 -14.04
N LEU A 302 40.53 3.28 -13.07
CA LEU A 302 41.49 4.36 -12.87
C LEU A 302 42.89 3.73 -12.84
N SER A 303 43.77 4.23 -13.71
CA SER A 303 45.18 3.85 -13.69
C SER A 303 45.89 4.51 -12.53
N ILE A 304 46.69 3.74 -11.80
CA ILE A 304 47.53 4.25 -10.69
C ILE A 304 48.99 4.45 -11.13
N GLY A 305 49.30 4.27 -12.42
CA GLY A 305 50.66 4.38 -12.96
C GLY A 305 51.61 3.30 -12.42
N THR A 306 52.92 3.52 -12.54
CA THR A 306 53.95 2.69 -11.90
C THR A 306 54.14 3.16 -10.46
N GLN A 307 53.28 2.70 -9.55
CA GLN A 307 53.45 2.98 -8.12
C GLN A 307 54.16 1.84 -7.38
N VAL A 308 54.94 2.25 -6.37
CA VAL A 308 55.69 1.40 -5.43
C VAL A 308 54.71 0.73 -4.46
N PRO A 309 54.89 -0.55 -4.08
CA PRO A 309 54.04 -1.26 -3.11
C PRO A 309 53.69 -0.43 -1.88
N GLY A 310 52.44 -0.53 -1.40
CA GLY A 310 51.97 0.33 -0.33
C GLY A 310 50.46 0.26 -0.07
N VAL A 311 49.96 1.29 0.62
CA VAL A 311 48.54 1.41 0.97
C VAL A 311 47.92 2.55 0.17
N LEU A 312 46.84 2.26 -0.54
CA LEU A 312 46.01 3.23 -1.23
C LEU A 312 44.63 3.33 -0.56
N PHE A 313 44.08 4.54 -0.55
CA PHE A 313 42.72 4.83 -0.13
C PHE A 313 41.91 5.31 -1.33
N VAL A 314 40.76 4.70 -1.55
CA VAL A 314 39.82 5.04 -2.61
C VAL A 314 38.60 5.69 -1.99
N ASN A 315 38.50 7.01 -2.14
CA ASN A 315 37.38 7.82 -1.68
C ASN A 315 36.33 7.95 -2.79
N ILE A 316 35.09 7.61 -2.47
CA ILE A 316 33.95 7.60 -3.39
C ILE A 316 32.85 8.46 -2.78
N THR A 317 32.53 9.59 -3.40
CA THR A 317 31.54 10.55 -2.89
C THR A 317 30.56 11.02 -3.95
N ASP A 318 29.30 11.23 -3.58
CA ASP A 318 28.31 11.91 -4.40
C ASP A 318 27.71 13.13 -3.66
N ASN A 319 26.78 13.83 -4.30
CA ASN A 319 26.08 14.98 -3.73
C ASN A 319 24.83 14.62 -2.92
N LYS A 320 24.60 13.33 -2.61
CA LYS A 320 23.45 12.85 -1.83
C LYS A 320 23.93 12.11 -0.59
N GLN A 321 24.26 10.82 -0.73
CA GLN A 321 24.51 9.94 0.42
C GLN A 321 25.70 8.99 0.22
N MET A 322 26.28 8.90 -0.97
CA MET A 322 27.48 8.09 -1.18
C MET A 322 28.67 8.80 -0.54
N ASN A 323 29.24 8.17 0.49
CA ASN A 323 30.53 8.53 1.06
C ASN A 323 31.18 7.25 1.57
N GLN A 324 32.18 6.75 0.84
CA GLN A 324 32.87 5.51 1.16
C GLN A 324 34.37 5.67 0.92
N THR A 325 35.15 5.14 1.86
CA THR A 325 36.59 4.99 1.74
C THR A 325 36.93 3.50 1.74
N VAL A 326 37.65 3.03 0.72
CA VAL A 326 38.17 1.66 0.67
C VAL A 326 39.69 1.67 0.73
N ARG A 327 40.25 0.89 1.64
CA ARG A 327 41.70 0.66 1.74
C ARG A 327 42.10 -0.51 0.83
N LEU A 328 43.09 -0.31 -0.01
CA LEU A 328 43.73 -1.33 -0.83
C LEU A 328 45.19 -1.49 -0.37
N MET A 329 45.65 -2.73 -0.28
CA MET A 329 47.04 -3.09 -0.03
C MET A 329 47.58 -3.84 -1.23
N PHE A 330 48.78 -3.49 -1.66
CA PHE A 330 49.48 -4.05 -2.81
C PHE A 330 50.98 -4.09 -2.53
#